data_AF-A0A1I1JPU7-F1
#
_entry.id   AF-A0A1I1JPU7-F1
#
_cell.length_a   1.000
_cell.length_b   1.000
_cell.length_c   1.000
_cell.angle_alpha   90.00
_cell.angle_beta   90.00
_cell.angle_gamma   90.00
#
_symmetry.space_group_name_H-M   'P 1'
#
loop_
_entity.id
_entity.type
_entity.pdbx_description
1 polymer ?
#
loop_
_entity_poly.entity_id
_entity_poly.type
_entity_poly.pdbx_seq_one_letter_code
_entity_poly.pdbx_strand_id
1 'polypeptide(L)' 'MKTIYDIQQLLKKFGTIIYTGDRVADLQLMDDELRELYKSQLIEPKEYQMALFLLKQEIQKTT' A
#
# COMPACT_ATOMS: atom_id res chain seq x y z
N MET A 1 -0.84 -6.99 9.05
CA MET A 1 0.09 -6.45 8.04
C MET A 1 1.38 -6.04 8.72
N LYS A 2 2.53 -6.49 8.22
CA LYS A 2 3.87 -6.30 8.80
C LYS A 2 4.92 -5.86 7.78
N THR A 3 4.70 -6.11 6.49
CA THR A 3 5.67 -5.84 5.43
C THR A 3 5.01 -5.22 4.19
N ILE A 4 5.81 -4.67 3.28
CA ILE A 4 5.31 -4.20 1.97
C ILE A 4 4.72 -5.35 1.15
N TYR A 5 5.25 -6.57 1.30
CA TYR A 5 4.68 -7.75 0.65
C TYR A 5 3.25 -8.01 1.10
N ASP A 6 2.92 -7.80 2.38
CA ASP A 6 1.54 -7.95 2.87
C ASP A 6 0.59 -6.92 2.22
N ILE A 7 1.08 -5.70 1.94
CA ILE A 7 0.32 -4.67 1.21
C ILE A 7 0.07 -5.13 -0.23
N GLN A 8 1.11 -5.64 -0.90
CA GLN A 8 0.96 -6.20 -2.25
C GLN A 8 -0.04 -7.36 -2.28
N GLN A 9 -0.01 -8.26 -1.28
CA GLN A 9 -0.98 -9.34 -1.19
C GLN A 9 -2.40 -8.82 -0.93
N LEU A 10 -2.56 -7.76 -0.13
CA LEU A 10 -3.87 -7.12 0.07
C LEU A 10 -4.41 -6.57 -1.25
N LEU A 11 -3.63 -5.73 -1.94
CA LEU A 11 -4.03 -5.13 -3.22
C LEU A 11 -4.32 -6.19 -4.29
N LYS A 12 -3.54 -7.27 -4.31
CA LYS A 12 -3.76 -8.41 -5.21
C LYS A 12 -5.12 -9.08 -4.99
N LYS A 13 -5.66 -9.11 -3.77
CA LYS A 13 -7.02 -9.64 -3.52
C LYS A 13 -8.11 -8.81 -4.20
N PHE A 14 -7.84 -7.52 -4.44
CA PHE A 14 -8.71 -6.60 -5.15
C PHE A 14 -8.35 -6.48 -6.65
N GLY A 15 -7.43 -7.30 -7.16
CA GLY A 15 -7.03 -7.30 -8.56
C GLY A 15 -5.97 -6.26 -8.93
N THR A 16 -5.44 -5.52 -7.95
CA THR A 16 -4.43 -4.48 -8.18
C THR A 16 -3.02 -5.05 -8.02
N ILE A 17 -2.22 -4.97 -9.08
CA ILE A 17 -0.78 -5.30 -9.08
C ILE A 17 -0.03 -4.09 -9.60
N ILE A 18 0.91 -3.58 -8.79
CA ILE A 18 1.69 -2.39 -9.09
C ILE A 18 3.14 -2.79 -9.33
N TYR A 19 3.66 -2.41 -10.49
CA TYR A 19 5.07 -2.55 -10.84
C TYR A 19 5.42 -1.57 -11.98
N THR A 20 6.13 -0.51 -11.65
CA THR A 20 6.58 0.54 -12.57
C THR A 20 8.09 0.44 -12.85
N GLY A 21 8.81 -0.36 -12.08
CA GLY A 21 10.27 -0.45 -12.12
C GLY A 21 10.98 0.60 -11.27
N ASP A 22 10.26 1.62 -10.78
CA ASP A 22 10.76 2.57 -9.78
C ASP A 22 10.14 2.26 -8.41
N ARG A 23 11.00 2.06 -7.40
CA ARG A 23 10.56 1.62 -6.08
C ARG A 23 9.70 2.67 -5.38
N VAL A 24 10.02 3.95 -5.51
CA VAL A 24 9.29 5.02 -4.82
C VAL A 24 7.93 5.23 -5.49
N ALA A 25 7.88 5.23 -6.82
CA ALA A 25 6.65 5.31 -7.58
C ALA A 25 5.71 4.13 -7.26
N ASP A 26 6.25 2.91 -7.15
CA ASP A 26 5.46 1.73 -6.74
C ASP A 26 4.82 1.93 -5.36
N LEU A 27 5.57 2.46 -4.39
CA LEU A 27 5.07 2.71 -3.04
C LEU A 27 4.02 3.83 -3.00
N GLN A 28 4.17 4.86 -3.83
CA GLN A 28 3.21 5.95 -3.95
C GLN A 28 1.89 5.46 -4.57
N LEU A 29 1.95 4.66 -5.64
CA LEU A 29 0.76 4.06 -6.23
C LEU A 29 0.06 3.11 -5.26
N MET A 30 0.80 2.40 -4.40
CA MET A 30 0.19 1.59 -3.33
C MET A 30 -0.58 2.46 -2.32
N ASP A 31 -0.06 3.64 -1.97
CA ASP A 31 -0.74 4.60 -1.07
C ASP A 31 -2.07 5.06 -1.65
N ASP A 32 -2.08 5.43 -2.94
CA ASP A 32 -3.27 5.89 -3.65
C ASP A 32 -4.35 4.80 -3.69
N GLU A 33 -3.98 3.56 -4.05
CA GLU A 33 -4.91 2.43 -4.10
C GLU A 33 -5.48 2.07 -2.72
N LEU A 34 -4.65 2.09 -1.67
CA LEU A 34 -5.10 1.89 -0.29
C LEU A 34 -6.11 2.97 0.14
N ARG A 35 -5.89 4.22 -0.28
CA ARG A 35 -6.80 5.33 0.02
C ARG A 35 -8.15 5.13 -0.65
N GLU A 36 -8.19 4.66 -1.89
CA GLU A 36 -9.45 4.37 -2.59
C GLU A 36 -10.19 3.18 -1.98
N LEU A 37 -9.47 2.11 -1.60
CA LEU A 37 -10.06 0.99 -0.87
C LEU A 37 -10.65 1.44 0.48
N TYR A 38 -9.96 2.32 1.20
CA TYR A 38 -10.43 2.85 2.49
C TYR A 38 -11.67 3.75 2.32
N LYS A 39 -11.66 4.68 1.35
CA LYS A 39 -12.83 5.53 1.04
C LYS A 39 -14.06 4.70 0.65
N SER A 40 -13.83 3.61 -0.07
CA SER A 40 -14.87 2.66 -0.48
C SER A 40 -15.30 1.71 0.63
N GLN A 41 -14.74 1.83 1.84
CA GLN A 41 -15.00 0.98 3.00
C GLN A 41 -14.71 -0.51 2.76
N LEU A 42 -13.80 -0.82 1.82
CA LEU A 42 -13.41 -2.19 1.48
C LEU A 42 -12.33 -2.77 2.40
N ILE A 43 -11.68 -1.90 3.19
CA ILE A 43 -10.69 -2.29 4.20
C ILE A 43 -10.95 -1.58 5.52
N GLU A 44 -10.64 -2.27 6.62
CA GLU A 44 -10.80 -1.74 7.98
C GLU A 44 -9.85 -0.56 8.25
N PRO A 45 -10.26 0.45 9.06
CA PRO A 45 -9.40 1.59 9.40
C PRO A 45 -8.04 1.18 9.98
N LYS A 46 -8.00 0.13 10.80
CA LYS A 46 -6.76 -0.39 11.39
C LYS A 46 -5.81 -0.97 10.34
N GLU A 47 -6.34 -1.62 9.32
CA GLU A 47 -5.55 -2.20 8.24
C GLU A 47 -4.95 -1.09 7.36
N TYR A 48 -5.77 -0.10 7.01
CA TYR A 48 -5.34 1.10 6.29
C TYR A 48 -4.23 1.87 7.04
N GLN A 49 -4.42 2.15 8.32
CA GLN A 49 -3.43 2.86 9.14
C GLN A 49 -2.09 2.13 9.21
N MET A 50 -2.11 0.80 9.37
CA MET A 50 -0.89 -0.01 9.39
C MET A 50 -0.18 0.00 8.03
N ALA A 51 -0.95 -0.07 6.93
CA ALA A 51 -0.40 -0.01 5.58
C ALA A 51 0.30 1.33 5.30
N LEU A 52 -0.36 2.44 5.61
CA LEU A 52 0.21 3.78 5.46
C LEU A 52 1.50 3.96 6.27
N PHE A 53 1.53 3.45 7.50
CA PHE A 53 2.72 3.53 8.34
C PHE A 53 3.90 2.79 7.71
N LEU A 54 3.69 1.57 7.23
CA LEU A 54 4.72 0.77 6.57
C LEU A 54 5.21 1.41 5.26
N LEU A 55 4.30 1.95 4.43
CA LEU A 55 4.68 2.66 3.19
C LEU A 55 5.55 3.88 3.50
N LYS A 56 5.16 4.70 4.46
CA LYS A 56 5.95 5.89 4.86
C LYS A 56 7.34 5.50 5.35
N GLN A 57 7.45 4.45 6.16
CA GLN A 57 8.75 3.95 6.61
C GLN A 57 9.61 3.46 5.46
N GLU A 58 9.04 2.78 4.48
CA GLU A 58 9.79 2.26 3.34
C GLU A 58 10.25 3.38 2.39
N ILE A 59 9.40 4.38 2.13
CA ILE A 59 9.74 5.55 1.31
C ILE A 59 10.92 6.30 1.93
N GLN A 60 10.89 6.52 3.25
CA GLN A 60 11.99 7.18 3.98
C GLN A 60 13.31 6.41 3.94
N LYS A 61 13.28 5.07 3.81
CA LYS A 61 14.50 4.28 3.66
C LYS A 61 15.06 4.31 2.23
N THR A 62 14.19 4.58 1.26
CA THR A 62 14.53 4.55 -0.18
C THR A 62 15.02 5.91 -0.69
N THR A 63 14.72 6.98 0.06
CA THR A 63 15.15 8.36 -0.21
C THR A 63 16.41 8.70 0.58
#